data_AF-A0A6G1BGK4-F1
#
_entry.id   AF-A0A6G1BGK4-F1
#
_cell.length_a   1.000
_cell.length_b   1.000
_cell.length_c   1.000
_cell.angle_alpha   90.00
_cell.angle_beta   90.00
_cell.angle_gamma   90.00
#
_symmetry.space_group_name_H-M   'P 1'
#
loop_
_entity.id
_entity.type
_entity.pdbx_description
1 polymer ?
#
loop_
_entity_poly.entity_id
_entity_poly.type
_entity_poly.pdbx_seq_one_letter_code
_entity_poly.pdbx_strand_id
1 'polypeptide(L)' 'VSGDALRLMAELLKIFVVEAAVRSVRQAQAEDLARVDVDQLEKVLPQLVGGP' A
#
# COMPACT_ATOMS: atom_id res chain seq x y z
N VAL A 1 -9.89 -11.58 -20.59
CA VAL A 1 -8.65 -10.81 -20.31
C VAL A 1 -7.51 -11.48 -21.08
N SER A 2 -6.69 -10.74 -21.83
CA SER A 2 -5.56 -11.34 -22.55
C SER A 2 -4.48 -11.81 -21.55
N GLY A 3 -3.61 -12.74 -21.96
CA GLY A 3 -2.50 -13.19 -21.12
C GLY A 3 -1.57 -12.05 -20.70
N ASP A 4 -1.31 -11.11 -21.60
CA ASP A 4 -0.50 -9.93 -21.32
C ASP A 4 -1.17 -8.97 -20.34
N ALA A 5 -2.48 -8.73 -20.51
CA ALA A 5 -3.24 -7.93 -19.56
C ALA A 5 -3.27 -8.58 -18.16
N LEU A 6 -3.39 -9.91 -18.08
CA LEU A 6 -3.34 -10.62 -16.80
C LEU A 6 -1.97 -10.45 -16.12
N ARG A 7 -0.87 -10.58 -16.87
CA ARG A 7 0.49 -10.39 -16.35
C ARG A 7 0.72 -8.95 -15.86
N LEU A 8 0.25 -7.98 -16.62
CA LEU A 8 0.34 -6.57 -16.23
C LEU A 8 -0.43 -6.31 -14.93
N MET A 9 -1.65 -6.84 -14.81
CA MET A 9 -2.45 -6.69 -13.59
C MET A 9 -1.82 -7.39 -12.39
N ALA A 10 -1.15 -8.52 -12.59
CA ALA A 10 -0.43 -9.18 -11.51
C ALA A 10 0.72 -8.31 -10.95
N GLU A 11 1.50 -7.69 -11.84
CA GLU A 11 2.57 -6.76 -11.40
C GLU A 11 1.99 -5.48 -10.78
N LEU A 12 0.90 -4.95 -11.33
CA LEU A 12 0.21 -3.79 -10.75
C LEU A 12 -0.28 -4.07 -9.32
N LEU A 13 -0.92 -5.22 -9.09
CA LEU A 13 -1.39 -5.62 -7.76
C LEU A 13 -0.23 -5.83 -6.79
N LYS A 14 0.88 -6.40 -7.25
CA LYS A 14 2.10 -6.54 -6.45
C LYS A 14 2.63 -5.17 -6.03
N ILE A 15 2.75 -4.23 -6.97
CA ILE A 15 3.19 -2.85 -6.68
C ILE A 15 2.24 -2.20 -5.68
N PHE A 16 0.93 -2.34 -5.87
CA PHE A 16 -0.07 -1.77 -4.97
C PHE A 16 0.10 -2.26 -3.52
N VAL A 17 0.29 -3.57 -3.32
CA VAL A 17 0.50 -4.13 -1.98
C VAL A 17 1.84 -3.68 -1.37
N VAL A 18 2.91 -3.64 -2.16
CA VAL A 18 4.22 -3.16 -1.69
C VAL A 18 4.14 -1.69 -1.28
N GLU A 19 3.45 -0.86 -2.05
CA GLU A 19 3.27 0.55 -1.76
C GLU A 19 2.46 0.77 -0.46
N ALA A 20 1.40 -0.01 -0.26
CA ALA A 20 0.63 -0.02 0.98
C ALA A 20 1.51 -0.35 2.19
N ALA A 21 2.34 -1.39 2.08
CA ALA A 21 3.25 -1.81 3.15
C ALA A 21 4.29 -0.74 3.46
N VAL A 22 4.97 -0.19 2.44
CA VAL A 22 6.01 0.84 2.60
C VAL A 22 5.44 2.11 3.24
N ARG A 23 4.27 2.57 2.78
CA ARG A 23 3.63 3.75 3.37
C ARG A 23 3.23 3.52 4.83
N SER A 24 2.68 2.34 5.15
CA SER A 24 2.30 2.00 6.52
C SER A 24 3.51 1.92 7.45
N VAL A 25 4.65 1.39 6.96
CA VAL A 25 5.93 1.40 7.70
C VAL A 25 6.40 2.82 7.96
N ARG A 26 6.39 3.70 6.95
CA ARG A 26 6.76 5.11 7.12
C ARG A 26 5.84 5.83 8.10
N GLN A 27 4.55 5.52 8.09
CA GLN A 27 3.59 6.07 9.05
C GLN A 27 3.87 5.60 10.49
N ALA A 28 4.16 4.32 10.68
CA ALA A 28 4.55 3.79 12.00
C ALA A 28 5.87 4.41 12.51
N GLN A 29 6.86 4.58 11.63
CA GLN A 29 8.11 5.26 11.96
C GLN A 29 7.90 6.72 12.34
N ALA A 30 7.01 7.44 11.66
CA ALA A 30 6.65 8.82 12.00
C ALA A 30 5.93 8.93 13.37
N GLU A 31 5.32 7.85 13.83
CA GLU A 31 4.65 7.73 15.13
C GLU A 31 5.52 7.10 16.22
N ASP A 32 6.80 6.83 15.93
CA ASP A 32 7.76 6.17 16.82
C ASP A 32 7.29 4.78 17.32
N LEU A 33 6.62 4.03 16.44
CA LEU A 33 6.10 2.69 16.71
C LEU A 33 7.03 1.62 16.12
N ALA A 34 7.29 0.58 16.92
CA ALA A 34 8.14 -0.54 16.51
C ALA A 34 7.48 -1.49 15.49
N ARG A 35 6.15 -1.41 15.31
CA ARG A 35 5.39 -2.26 14.39
C ARG A 35 4.29 -1.46 13.72
N VAL A 36 3.95 -1.89 12.51
CA VAL A 36 2.76 -1.42 11.80
C VAL A 36 1.54 -2.14 12.38
N ASP A 37 0.51 -1.39 12.71
CA ASP A 37 -0.83 -1.89 13.01
C ASP A 37 -1.84 -1.39 11.96
N VAL A 38 -3.10 -1.79 12.06
CA VAL A 38 -4.17 -1.39 11.13
C VAL A 38 -4.33 0.13 11.10
N ASP A 39 -4.18 0.80 12.24
CA ASP A 39 -4.30 2.25 12.38
C ASP A 39 -3.37 3.03 11.41
N GLN A 40 -2.14 2.55 11.20
CA GLN A 40 -1.17 3.21 10.32
C GLN A 40 -1.52 3.00 8.85
N LEU A 41 -2.06 1.82 8.50
CA LEU A 41 -2.58 1.57 7.16
C LEU A 41 -3.77 2.49 6.87
N GLU A 42 -4.72 2.61 7.79
CA GLU A 42 -5.91 3.46 7.63
C GLU A 42 -5.55 4.93 7.38
N LYS A 43 -4.50 5.44 8.03
CA LYS A 43 -4.01 6.81 7.81
C LYS A 43 -3.43 7.04 6.41
N VAL A 44 -2.85 6.02 5.79
CA VAL A 44 -2.26 6.14 4.44
C VAL A 44 -3.21 5.71 3.32
N LEU A 45 -4.32 5.04 3.66
CA LEU A 45 -5.32 4.54 2.70
C LEU A 45 -5.87 5.62 1.76
N PRO A 46 -6.32 6.81 2.22
CA PRO A 46 -6.86 7.83 1.32
C PRO A 46 -5.89 8.18 0.20
N GLN A 47 -4.62 8.42 0.55
CA GLN A 47 -3.55 8.75 -0.40
C GLN A 47 -3.14 7.57 -1.29
N LEU A 48 -3.34 6.33 -0.83
CA LEU A 48 -3.04 5.11 -1.59
C LEU A 48 -4.07 4.86 -2.70
N VAL A 49 -5.34 5.12 -2.42
CA VAL A 49 -6.44 4.89 -3.38
C VAL A 49 -6.83 6.15 -4.17
N GLY A 50 -6.16 7.28 -3.91
CA GLY A 50 -6.43 8.56 -4.58
C GLY A 50 -7.66 9.30 -4.06
N GLY A 51 -8.07 9.04 -2.83
CA GLY A 51 -9.07 9.83 -2.11
C GLY A 51 -8.52 11.19 -1.65
N PRO A 52 -9.39 12.19 -1.42
CA PRO A 52 -9.02 13.48 -0.85
C PRO A 52 -8.48 13.37 0.58
#